data_AF-A0A6F9XKS2-F1
#
_entry.id   AF-A0A6F9XKS2-F1
#
_cell.length_a   1.000
_cell.length_b   1.000
_cell.length_c   1.000
_cell.angle_alpha   90.00
_cell.angle_beta   90.00
_cell.angle_gamma   90.00
#
_symmetry.space_group_name_H-M   'P 1'
#
loop_
_entity.id
_entity.type
_entity.pdbx_description
1 polymer ?
#
loop_
_entity_poly.entity_id
_entity_poly.type
_entity_poly.pdbx_seq_one_letter_code
_entity_poly.pdbx_strand_id
1 'polypeptide(L)'
;MQIVNSIYPYPVLSLDDDDYIASSSFEVEFSLTSATSFKNANVHCKFKLHDQSLEDLIKRGLAGFYLHVENSRASYRKLYAIEIGTNTFDLEIDPKLMRQKVELSGFLLAKQEIKYHQSESINSELYGPNYVFPTLNVGDPLAVAFTTNVNIDDTDSFKSVTSIIKVAKSKSDCVLVDPDGEIVYVYLPEKQYEQYVKYQGMQEVILTMVILPALTQLLNYMVIFRNGDIDGQKWYQVIERKIKSLDLDLQDLMKQNVSALELAQKILDNPLERAFMEVQGVIESED
;
A
#
# COMPACT_ATOMS: atom_id res chain seq x y z
N MET A 1 4.63 15.49 -2.97
CA MET A 1 5.11 16.81 -2.53
C MET A 1 4.36 17.10 -1.25
N GLN A 2 5.04 17.04 -0.11
CA GLN A 2 4.40 17.42 1.14
C GLN A 2 4.08 18.91 1.07
N ILE A 3 2.80 19.24 1.21
CA ILE A 3 2.37 20.63 1.29
C ILE A 3 2.71 21.09 2.70
N VAL A 4 3.85 21.75 2.81
CA VAL A 4 4.30 22.43 4.03
C VAL A 4 4.66 23.84 3.60
N ASN A 5 4.04 24.85 4.19
CA ASN A 5 4.27 26.28 3.91
C ASN A 5 4.01 26.69 2.45
N SER A 6 2.83 26.40 1.91
CA SER A 6 2.44 26.92 0.60
C SER A 6 1.94 28.36 0.72
N ILE A 7 2.63 29.30 0.08
CA ILE A 7 2.20 30.70 0.03
C ILE A 7 1.21 30.85 -1.12
N TYR A 8 -0.05 31.09 -0.80
CA TYR A 8 -1.09 31.39 -1.77
C TYR A 8 -1.22 32.91 -1.98
N PRO A 9 -1.60 33.37 -3.18
CA PRO A 9 -1.78 34.80 -3.46
C PRO A 9 -3.06 35.39 -2.86
N TYR A 10 -3.84 34.59 -2.13
CA TYR A 10 -5.10 34.93 -1.47
C TYR A 10 -5.32 33.97 -0.28
N PRO A 11 -6.24 34.29 0.66
CA PRO A 11 -6.50 33.47 1.84
C PRO A 11 -6.90 32.03 1.47
N VAL A 12 -6.24 31.03 2.05
CA VAL A 12 -6.63 29.62 1.90
C VAL A 12 -6.81 29.02 3.28
N LEU A 13 -7.97 28.40 3.54
CA LEU A 13 -8.23 27.81 4.84
C LEU A 13 -7.30 26.61 5.06
N SER A 14 -6.39 26.73 6.02
CA SER A 14 -5.44 25.68 6.40
C SER A 14 -5.26 25.70 7.92
N LEU A 15 -4.62 24.67 8.48
CA LEU A 15 -4.30 24.61 9.91
C LEU A 15 -3.04 25.39 10.29
N ASP A 16 -2.18 25.69 9.32
CA ASP A 16 -0.88 26.34 9.54
C ASP A 16 -0.92 27.87 9.34
N ASP A 17 -1.97 28.38 8.69
CA ASP A 17 -2.09 29.78 8.29
C ASP A 17 -3.21 30.49 9.06
N ASP A 18 -2.93 31.72 9.49
CA ASP A 18 -3.89 32.59 10.18
C ASP A 18 -4.86 33.31 9.21
N ASP A 19 -5.03 32.77 8.01
CA ASP A 19 -5.81 33.37 6.92
C ASP A 19 -7.30 33.54 7.24
N TYR A 20 -7.80 32.66 8.11
CA TYR A 20 -9.18 32.60 8.56
C TYR A 20 -9.26 32.80 10.08
N ILE A 21 -10.45 33.15 10.56
CA ILE A 21 -10.74 33.21 12.00
C ILE A 21 -10.68 31.82 12.63
N ALA A 22 -10.34 31.75 13.93
CA ALA A 22 -10.12 30.49 14.66
C ALA A 22 -11.35 29.55 14.73
N SER A 23 -12.55 30.04 14.42
CA SER A 23 -13.74 29.18 14.33
C SER A 23 -13.85 28.45 13.00
N SER A 24 -13.09 28.81 11.97
CA SER A 24 -13.11 28.12 10.69
C SER A 24 -12.10 26.97 10.67
N SER A 25 -12.47 25.81 10.14
CA SER A 25 -11.55 24.67 10.07
C SER A 25 -11.83 23.76 8.87
N PHE A 26 -10.77 23.13 8.38
CA PHE A 26 -10.85 22.09 7.36
C PHE A 26 -9.88 20.95 7.67
N GLU A 27 -10.45 19.77 7.92
CA GLU A 27 -9.72 18.58 8.32
C GLU A 27 -10.20 17.37 7.52
N VAL A 28 -9.32 16.38 7.38
CA VAL A 28 -9.69 15.06 6.85
C VAL A 28 -9.27 14.00 7.85
N GLU A 29 -10.24 13.23 8.34
CA GLU A 29 -9.99 12.06 9.15
C GLU A 29 -9.72 10.86 8.26
N PHE A 30 -8.65 10.12 8.57
CA PHE A 30 -8.26 8.92 7.85
C PHE A 30 -8.34 7.71 8.77
N SER A 31 -9.09 6.70 8.34
CA SER A 31 -9.22 5.42 9.04
C SER A 31 -8.74 4.29 8.12
N LEU A 32 -7.63 3.65 8.49
CA LEU A 32 -7.10 2.51 7.76
C LEU A 32 -7.80 1.22 8.18
N THR A 33 -8.36 0.53 7.18
CA THR A 33 -8.72 -0.88 7.29
C THR A 33 -7.60 -1.70 6.68
N SER A 34 -6.95 -2.54 7.50
CA SER A 34 -5.86 -3.40 7.05
C SER A 34 -6.33 -4.36 5.95
N ALA A 35 -5.40 -4.74 5.07
CA ALA A 35 -5.64 -5.77 4.08
C ALA A 35 -6.00 -7.10 4.77
N THR A 36 -6.86 -7.87 4.11
CA THR A 36 -7.14 -9.27 4.45
C THR A 36 -6.72 -10.15 3.28
N SER A 37 -6.79 -11.48 3.44
CA SER A 37 -6.49 -12.43 2.37
C SER A 37 -7.40 -12.27 1.12
N PHE A 38 -8.49 -11.50 1.22
CA PHE A 38 -9.49 -11.35 0.16
C PHE A 38 -9.73 -9.90 -0.28
N LYS A 39 -9.18 -8.92 0.44
CA LYS A 39 -9.40 -7.50 0.15
C LYS A 39 -8.14 -6.71 0.43
N ASN A 40 -7.77 -5.86 -0.53
CA ASN A 40 -6.72 -4.88 -0.32
C ASN A 40 -7.04 -3.97 0.87
N ALA A 41 -5.99 -3.38 1.44
CA ALA A 41 -6.16 -2.36 2.46
C ALA A 41 -7.01 -1.22 1.90
N ASN A 42 -7.83 -0.60 2.75
CA ASN A 42 -8.68 0.50 2.36
C ASN A 42 -8.53 1.65 3.35
N VAL A 43 -8.44 2.87 2.84
CA VAL A 43 -8.41 4.08 3.65
C VAL A 43 -9.74 4.78 3.50
N HIS A 44 -10.52 4.77 4.57
CA HIS A 44 -11.73 5.57 4.67
C HIS A 44 -11.34 7.00 5.04
N CYS A 45 -11.74 7.95 4.20
CA CYS A 45 -11.47 9.37 4.37
C CYS A 45 -12.79 10.08 4.71
N LYS A 46 -12.80 10.95 5.72
CA LYS A 46 -13.95 11.79 6.09
C LYS A 46 -13.55 13.26 6.16
N PHE A 47 -14.11 14.05 5.26
CA PHE A 47 -13.88 15.49 5.17
C PHE A 47 -14.77 16.23 6.18
N LYS A 48 -14.15 17.09 6.97
CA LYS A 48 -14.78 17.97 7.94
C LYS A 48 -14.45 19.41 7.58
N LEU A 49 -15.48 20.15 7.17
CA LEU A 49 -15.39 21.58 6.93
C LEU A 49 -16.30 22.27 7.94
N HIS A 50 -15.78 23.31 8.56
CA HIS A 50 -16.56 24.24 9.36
C HIS A 50 -16.23 25.65 8.86
N ASP A 51 -16.98 26.12 7.86
CA ASP A 51 -16.93 27.50 7.38
C ASP A 51 -18.15 27.76 6.51
N GLN A 52 -19.03 28.68 6.95
CA GLN A 52 -20.31 28.90 6.29
C GLN A 52 -20.16 29.33 4.82
N SER A 53 -19.17 30.18 4.52
CA SER A 53 -18.97 30.70 3.17
C SER A 53 -18.50 29.60 2.21
N LEU A 54 -17.54 28.79 2.64
CA LEU A 54 -17.05 27.65 1.86
C LEU A 54 -18.10 26.53 1.72
N GLU A 55 -18.88 26.25 2.77
CA GLU A 55 -19.98 25.30 2.71
C GLU A 55 -21.04 25.73 1.68
N ASP A 56 -21.34 27.01 1.58
CA ASP A 56 -22.32 27.53 0.62
C ASP A 56 -21.79 27.46 -0.82
N LEU A 57 -20.48 27.59 -1.05
CA LEU A 57 -19.87 27.31 -2.35
C LEU A 57 -20.05 25.83 -2.76
N ILE A 58 -19.92 24.89 -1.82
CA ILE A 58 -20.15 23.46 -2.08
C ILE A 58 -21.61 23.19 -2.40
N LYS A 59 -22.56 23.73 -1.61
CA LYS A 59 -24.01 23.57 -1.83
C LYS A 59 -24.44 24.09 -3.20
N ARG A 60 -23.79 25.16 -3.68
CA ARG A 60 -24.03 25.74 -5.02
C ARG A 60 -23.32 25.00 -6.15
N GLY A 61 -22.50 23.99 -5.85
CA GLY A 61 -21.71 23.24 -6.84
C GLY A 61 -20.53 24.01 -7.43
N LEU A 62 -20.12 25.12 -6.79
CA LEU A 62 -19.00 25.96 -7.21
C LEU A 62 -17.66 25.44 -6.70
N ALA A 63 -17.67 24.68 -5.60
CA ALA A 63 -16.49 24.04 -5.01
C ALA A 63 -16.80 22.56 -4.71
N GLY A 64 -15.75 21.76 -4.48
CA GLY A 64 -15.90 20.37 -4.08
C GLY A 64 -14.66 19.82 -3.39
N PHE A 65 -14.86 18.73 -2.64
CA PHE A 65 -13.76 18.05 -1.97
C PHE A 65 -12.98 17.19 -2.95
N TYR A 66 -11.66 17.15 -2.76
CA TYR A 66 -10.76 16.31 -3.51
C TYR A 66 -9.75 15.64 -2.58
N LEU A 67 -9.45 14.38 -2.87
CA LEU A 67 -8.36 13.64 -2.24
C LEU A 67 -7.21 13.50 -3.23
N HIS A 68 -6.07 14.09 -2.90
CA HIS A 68 -4.82 13.84 -3.62
C HIS A 68 -4.10 12.67 -2.99
N VAL A 69 -3.70 11.71 -3.83
CA VAL A 69 -2.98 10.51 -3.43
C VAL A 69 -1.65 10.51 -4.15
N GLU A 70 -0.56 10.52 -3.39
CA GLU A 70 0.79 10.50 -3.93
C GLU A 70 1.62 9.39 -3.29
N ASN A 71 2.29 8.61 -4.13
CA ASN A 71 3.34 7.69 -3.73
C ASN A 71 4.56 7.95 -4.60
N SER A 72 5.47 8.78 -4.09
CA SER A 72 6.67 9.21 -4.85
C SER A 72 7.50 8.01 -5.32
N ARG A 73 7.58 6.94 -4.51
CA ARG A 73 8.38 5.75 -4.81
C ARG A 73 7.85 4.95 -5.98
N ALA A 74 6.53 4.80 -6.08
CA ALA A 74 5.85 4.09 -7.17
C ALA A 74 5.49 4.99 -8.36
N SER A 75 5.91 6.26 -8.35
CA SER A 75 5.49 7.26 -9.35
C SER A 75 3.96 7.35 -9.52
N TYR A 76 3.23 7.11 -8.44
CA TYR A 76 1.77 7.18 -8.43
C TYR A 76 1.32 8.55 -7.94
N ARG A 77 0.51 9.23 -8.75
CA ARG A 77 -0.13 10.50 -8.37
C ARG A 77 -1.52 10.58 -9.00
N LYS A 78 -2.54 10.70 -8.16
CA LYS A 78 -3.94 10.87 -8.61
C LYS A 78 -4.68 11.86 -7.74
N LEU A 79 -5.68 12.51 -8.34
CA LEU A 79 -6.62 13.39 -7.68
C LEU A 79 -8.02 12.79 -7.84
N TYR A 80 -8.68 12.50 -6.73
CA TYR A 80 -10.02 11.93 -6.69
C TYR A 80 -11.02 13.00 -6.27
N ALA A 81 -12.05 13.21 -7.09
CA ALA A 81 -13.16 14.08 -6.72
C ALA A 81 -14.13 13.31 -5.81
N ILE A 82 -14.55 13.93 -4.71
CA ILE A 82 -15.57 13.36 -3.84
C ILE A 82 -16.96 13.65 -4.43
N GLU A 83 -17.87 12.69 -4.28
CA GLU A 83 -19.23 12.80 -4.80
C GLU A 83 -19.99 13.97 -4.17
N ILE A 84 -20.82 14.64 -4.98
CA ILE A 84 -21.62 15.77 -4.51
C ILE A 84 -22.63 15.26 -3.48
N GLY A 85 -22.73 15.93 -2.33
CA GLY A 85 -23.63 15.55 -1.26
C GLY A 85 -23.05 14.51 -0.28
N THR A 86 -21.83 14.03 -0.53
CA THR A 86 -21.08 13.21 0.42
C THR A 86 -19.85 13.96 0.93
N ASN A 87 -19.33 13.51 2.07
CA ASN A 87 -18.07 14.00 2.63
C ASN A 87 -17.12 12.85 2.97
N THR A 88 -17.35 11.67 2.39
CA THR A 88 -16.56 10.47 2.64
C THR A 88 -16.06 9.84 1.35
N PHE A 89 -14.91 9.18 1.42
CA PHE A 89 -14.32 8.49 0.29
C PHE A 89 -13.52 7.27 0.74
N ASP A 90 -13.71 6.14 0.07
CA ASP A 90 -12.96 4.92 0.33
C ASP A 90 -11.90 4.73 -0.75
N LEU A 91 -10.63 4.87 -0.35
CA LEU A 91 -9.49 4.63 -1.22
C LEU A 91 -9.01 3.19 -1.03
N GLU A 92 -9.13 2.37 -2.07
CA GLU A 92 -8.46 1.08 -2.11
C GLU A 92 -6.96 1.25 -2.39
N ILE A 93 -6.14 0.61 -1.57
CA ILE A 93 -4.69 0.59 -1.71
C ILE A 93 -4.28 -0.60 -2.57
N ASP A 94 -4.07 -0.37 -3.86
CA ASP A 94 -3.49 -1.36 -4.77
C ASP A 94 -1.97 -1.51 -4.53
N PRO A 95 -1.49 -2.64 -3.99
CA PRO A 95 -0.06 -2.84 -3.72
C PRO A 95 0.81 -2.87 -4.99
N LYS A 96 0.21 -3.05 -6.17
CA LYS A 96 0.93 -2.98 -7.46
C LYS A 96 1.30 -1.54 -7.80
N LEU A 97 0.46 -0.58 -7.41
CA LEU A 97 0.56 0.84 -7.77
C LEU A 97 1.03 1.73 -6.61
N MET A 98 0.84 1.29 -5.37
CA MET A 98 1.14 2.04 -4.15
C MET A 98 1.93 1.17 -3.18
N ARG A 99 3.07 1.64 -2.68
CA ARG A 99 3.98 0.85 -1.82
C ARG A 99 4.50 1.67 -0.67
N GLN A 100 4.64 1.07 0.51
CA GLN A 100 5.19 1.73 1.69
C GLN A 100 4.40 3.00 2.07
N LYS A 101 5.01 4.18 1.94
CA LYS A 101 4.47 5.46 2.35
C LYS A 101 3.57 6.05 1.26
N VAL A 102 2.26 6.04 1.47
CA VAL A 102 1.29 6.81 0.67
C VAL A 102 0.98 8.11 1.38
N GLU A 103 1.12 9.22 0.65
CA GLU A 103 0.80 10.57 1.11
C GLU A 103 -0.62 10.91 0.66
N LEU A 104 -1.48 11.28 1.61
CA LEU A 104 -2.87 11.64 1.40
C LEU A 104 -3.08 13.09 1.80
N SER A 105 -3.58 13.92 0.89
CA SER A 105 -3.85 15.34 1.15
C SER A 105 -5.28 15.68 0.72
N GLY A 106 -6.03 16.30 1.63
CA GLY A 106 -7.40 16.76 1.37
C GLY A 106 -7.42 18.19 0.85
N PHE A 107 -8.28 18.45 -0.12
CA PHE A 107 -8.49 19.79 -0.69
C PHE A 107 -9.97 20.12 -0.79
N LEU A 108 -10.26 21.41 -0.67
CA LEU A 108 -11.44 22.03 -1.24
C LEU A 108 -10.98 22.87 -2.44
N LEU A 109 -11.41 22.50 -3.64
CA LEU A 109 -11.02 23.21 -4.88
C LEU A 109 -12.25 23.83 -5.55
N ALA A 110 -12.03 24.95 -6.25
CA ALA A 110 -13.04 25.52 -7.11
C ALA A 110 -13.33 24.60 -8.32
N LYS A 111 -14.61 24.30 -8.56
CA LYS A 111 -15.11 23.50 -9.69
C LYS A 111 -15.50 24.35 -10.89
N GLN A 112 -15.77 25.63 -10.63
CA GLN A 112 -16.16 26.61 -11.62
C GLN A 112 -15.46 27.92 -11.29
N GLU A 113 -15.50 28.86 -12.23
CA GLU A 113 -15.01 30.22 -11.98
C GLU A 113 -15.85 30.89 -10.87
N ILE A 114 -15.18 31.45 -9.86
CA ILE A 114 -15.83 32.19 -8.76
C ILE A 114 -15.34 33.62 -8.78
N LYS A 115 -16.27 34.57 -8.95
CA LYS A 115 -15.99 36.00 -9.01
C LYS A 115 -16.51 36.69 -7.77
N TYR A 116 -15.77 37.71 -7.32
CA TYR A 116 -16.16 38.62 -6.24
C TYR A 116 -16.54 37.88 -4.95
N HIS A 117 -15.84 36.78 -4.64
CA HIS A 117 -16.08 36.04 -3.42
C HIS A 117 -15.63 36.87 -2.21
N GLN A 118 -16.44 36.84 -1.16
CA GLN A 118 -16.15 37.44 0.13
C GLN A 118 -16.55 36.45 1.21
N SER A 119 -15.83 36.47 2.32
CA SER A 119 -16.16 35.68 3.49
C SER A 119 -15.93 36.52 4.74
N GLU A 120 -16.88 36.47 5.67
CA GLU A 120 -16.73 37.10 7.00
C GLU A 120 -15.71 36.35 7.86
N SER A 121 -15.38 35.11 7.48
CA SER A 121 -14.40 34.29 8.18
C SER A 121 -12.95 34.64 7.86
N ILE A 122 -12.69 35.56 6.92
CA ILE A 122 -11.32 35.98 6.61
C ILE A 122 -10.75 36.80 7.76
N ASN A 123 -9.49 36.55 8.10
CA ASN A 123 -8.79 37.32 9.12
C ASN A 123 -8.58 38.77 8.66
N SER A 124 -9.46 39.66 9.15
CA SER A 124 -9.44 41.08 8.79
C SER A 124 -8.20 41.84 9.29
N GLU A 125 -7.47 41.32 10.29
CA GLU A 125 -6.22 41.93 10.75
C GLU A 125 -5.08 41.76 9.73
N LEU A 126 -5.09 40.65 8.99
CA LEU A 126 -4.10 40.35 7.95
C LEU A 126 -4.49 40.92 6.59
N TYR A 127 -5.77 40.81 6.22
CA TYR A 127 -6.25 41.11 4.87
C TYR A 127 -7.02 42.42 4.75
N GLY A 128 -7.27 43.09 5.87
CA GLY A 128 -8.12 44.28 5.95
C GLY A 128 -9.62 43.95 5.96
N PRO A 129 -10.46 44.95 6.26
CA PRO A 129 -11.91 44.76 6.26
C PRO A 129 -12.45 44.57 4.85
N ASN A 130 -13.47 43.72 4.69
CA ASN A 130 -14.18 43.47 3.43
C ASN A 130 -13.29 42.94 2.29
N TYR A 131 -12.30 42.10 2.60
CA TYR A 131 -11.45 41.46 1.59
C TYR A 131 -12.28 40.80 0.48
N VAL A 132 -11.94 41.09 -0.77
CA VAL A 132 -12.53 40.47 -1.97
C VAL A 132 -11.48 39.60 -2.61
N PHE A 133 -11.80 38.33 -2.78
CA PHE A 133 -10.91 37.39 -3.46
C PHE A 133 -10.69 37.81 -4.92
N PRO A 134 -9.51 37.50 -5.50
CA PRO A 134 -9.34 37.53 -6.94
C PRO A 134 -10.35 36.57 -7.61
N THR A 135 -10.47 36.66 -8.95
CA THR A 135 -11.25 35.64 -9.68
C THR A 135 -10.57 34.29 -9.52
N LEU A 136 -11.27 33.35 -8.90
CA LEU A 136 -10.81 31.98 -8.67
C LEU A 136 -11.19 31.13 -9.88
N ASN A 137 -10.21 30.44 -10.45
CA ASN A 137 -10.36 29.56 -11.59
C ASN A 137 -10.59 28.12 -11.14
N VAL A 138 -11.01 27.26 -12.07
CA VAL A 138 -11.16 25.84 -11.81
C VAL A 138 -9.82 25.24 -11.34
N GLY A 139 -9.85 24.57 -10.19
CA GLY A 139 -8.69 23.96 -9.55
C GLY A 139 -8.00 24.84 -8.51
N ASP A 140 -8.36 26.12 -8.39
CA ASP A 140 -7.82 26.99 -7.37
C ASP A 140 -8.21 26.49 -5.96
N PRO A 141 -7.24 26.37 -5.02
CA PRO A 141 -7.51 25.90 -3.68
C PRO A 141 -8.26 26.93 -2.87
N LEU A 142 -9.24 26.48 -2.10
CA LEU A 142 -10.01 27.24 -1.12
C LEU A 142 -9.70 26.80 0.32
N ALA A 143 -9.43 25.50 0.49
CA ALA A 143 -8.96 24.94 1.75
C ALA A 143 -8.01 23.76 1.50
N VAL A 144 -7.04 23.58 2.39
CA VAL A 144 -6.04 22.50 2.32
C VAL A 144 -5.87 21.88 3.69
N ALA A 145 -6.07 20.57 3.78
CA ALA A 145 -5.84 19.80 4.99
C ALA A 145 -4.39 19.28 5.02
N PHE A 146 -3.86 18.99 6.22
CA PHE A 146 -2.55 18.39 6.36
C PHE A 146 -2.39 17.10 5.56
N THR A 147 -1.16 16.89 5.09
CA THR A 147 -0.80 15.63 4.45
C THR A 147 -0.59 14.55 5.49
N THR A 148 -1.45 13.52 5.48
CA THR A 148 -1.30 12.34 6.31
C THR A 148 -0.52 11.27 5.55
N ASN A 149 0.41 10.62 6.23
CA ASN A 149 1.15 9.50 5.67
C ASN A 149 0.50 8.20 6.15
N VAL A 150 0.00 7.42 5.21
CA VAL A 150 -0.39 6.04 5.46
C VAL A 150 0.80 5.16 5.12
N ASN A 151 1.39 4.56 6.15
CA ASN A 151 2.37 3.50 5.96
C ASN A 151 1.60 2.21 5.66
N ILE A 152 1.62 1.81 4.41
CA ILE A 152 1.28 0.46 4.02
C ILE A 152 2.43 -0.39 4.51
N ASP A 153 2.14 -1.33 5.40
CA ASP A 153 3.09 -2.39 5.71
C ASP A 153 3.55 -2.98 4.39
N ASP A 154 4.86 -2.92 4.12
CA ASP A 154 5.47 -3.76 3.10
C ASP A 154 5.24 -5.20 3.58
N THR A 155 4.12 -5.78 3.17
CA THR A 155 3.95 -7.23 3.23
C THR A 155 5.02 -7.92 2.37
N ASP A 156 5.79 -7.17 1.56
CA ASP A 156 6.71 -7.72 0.56
C ASP A 156 8.18 -7.28 0.58
N SER A 157 8.65 -6.35 1.42
CA SER A 157 10.09 -6.02 1.35
C SER A 157 11.00 -6.92 2.17
N PHE A 158 10.51 -7.54 3.26
CA PHE A 158 11.32 -8.44 4.11
C PHE A 158 10.52 -9.55 4.85
N LYS A 159 9.22 -9.75 4.55
CA LYS A 159 8.34 -10.70 5.25
C LYS A 159 7.92 -11.94 4.45
N SER A 160 8.07 -11.95 3.12
CA SER A 160 7.78 -13.12 2.30
C SER A 160 9.08 -13.85 1.96
N VAL A 161 9.17 -15.13 2.34
CA VAL A 161 10.30 -16.00 2.01
C VAL A 161 10.46 -16.18 0.49
N THR A 162 9.45 -15.79 -0.29
CA THR A 162 9.51 -15.70 -1.76
C THR A 162 10.47 -14.63 -2.26
N SER A 163 10.67 -13.52 -1.54
CA SER A 163 11.56 -12.42 -1.97
C SER A 163 13.04 -12.81 -2.04
N ILE A 164 13.45 -13.81 -1.26
CA ILE A 164 14.80 -14.37 -1.24
C ILE A 164 14.95 -15.59 -2.18
N ILE A 165 13.88 -16.01 -2.85
CA ILE A 165 13.87 -17.15 -3.77
C ILE A 165 13.67 -16.65 -5.20
N LYS A 166 14.59 -16.95 -6.10
CA LYS A 166 14.47 -16.67 -7.54
C LYS A 166 14.35 -17.94 -8.34
N VAL A 167 13.40 -17.97 -9.26
CA VAL A 167 13.23 -19.11 -10.17
C VAL A 167 13.98 -18.83 -11.47
N ALA A 168 14.82 -19.77 -11.90
CA ALA A 168 15.67 -19.64 -13.08
C ALA A 168 15.62 -20.90 -13.96
N LYS A 169 15.96 -20.75 -15.24
CA LYS A 169 16.04 -21.87 -16.17
C LYS A 169 17.36 -22.64 -16.00
N SER A 170 17.31 -23.97 -16.10
CA SER A 170 18.48 -24.84 -16.12
C SER A 170 18.38 -25.90 -17.22
N LYS A 171 19.55 -26.45 -17.58
CA LYS A 171 19.71 -27.60 -18.48
C LYS A 171 19.56 -28.95 -17.76
N SER A 172 19.42 -28.94 -16.43
CA SER A 172 19.14 -30.14 -15.64
C SER A 172 17.75 -30.70 -15.97
N ASP A 173 17.61 -32.02 -15.89
CA ASP A 173 16.32 -32.70 -16.03
C ASP A 173 15.46 -32.62 -14.76
N CYS A 174 16.07 -32.27 -13.63
CA CYS A 174 15.41 -32.15 -12.33
C CYS A 174 15.46 -30.72 -11.78
N VAL A 175 14.51 -30.39 -10.91
CA VAL A 175 14.52 -29.16 -10.13
C VAL A 175 15.68 -29.17 -9.15
N LEU A 176 16.44 -28.07 -9.10
CA LEU A 176 17.56 -27.90 -8.16
C LEU A 176 17.35 -26.66 -7.32
N VAL A 177 17.65 -26.76 -6.03
CA VAL A 177 17.63 -25.62 -5.10
C VAL A 177 19.08 -25.33 -4.74
N ASP A 178 19.51 -24.12 -5.08
CA ASP A 178 20.86 -23.62 -4.88
C ASP A 178 20.85 -22.52 -3.82
N PRO A 179 21.26 -22.83 -2.58
CA PRO A 179 21.37 -21.87 -1.51
C PRO A 179 22.68 -21.07 -1.53
N ASP A 180 23.57 -21.27 -2.50
CA ASP A 180 24.89 -20.60 -2.50
C ASP A 180 24.78 -19.14 -2.92
N GLY A 181 24.67 -18.25 -1.92
CA GLY A 181 24.71 -16.80 -2.13
C GLY A 181 23.84 -16.01 -1.14
N GLU A 182 23.51 -14.78 -1.51
CA GLU A 182 22.60 -13.94 -0.71
C GLU A 182 21.11 -14.27 -0.92
N ILE A 183 20.80 -14.92 -2.04
CA ILE A 183 19.45 -15.34 -2.46
C ILE A 183 19.52 -16.80 -2.91
N VAL A 184 18.41 -17.51 -2.79
CA VAL A 184 18.29 -18.91 -3.22
C VAL A 184 17.79 -18.96 -4.65
N TYR A 185 18.44 -19.75 -5.50
CA TYR A 185 17.95 -20.06 -6.83
C TYR A 185 17.21 -21.40 -6.88
N VAL A 186 16.01 -21.40 -7.46
CA VAL A 186 15.26 -22.60 -7.81
C VAL A 186 15.36 -22.77 -9.32
N TYR A 187 16.20 -23.70 -9.72
CA TYR A 187 16.44 -24.00 -11.12
C TYR A 187 15.42 -25.01 -11.62
N LEU A 188 14.62 -24.60 -12.60
CA LEU A 188 13.66 -25.46 -13.29
C LEU A 188 14.23 -25.95 -14.63
N PRO A 189 13.99 -27.22 -15.01
CA PRO A 189 14.20 -27.71 -16.36
C PRO A 189 13.49 -26.83 -17.40
N GLU A 190 14.07 -26.71 -18.60
CA GLU A 190 13.60 -25.79 -19.64
C GLU A 190 12.08 -25.81 -19.87
N LYS A 191 11.50 -26.99 -20.10
CA LYS A 191 10.05 -27.14 -20.33
C LYS A 191 9.21 -26.66 -19.13
N GLN A 192 9.68 -26.91 -17.91
CA GLN A 192 8.97 -26.52 -16.68
C GLN A 192 9.09 -25.02 -16.43
N TYR A 193 10.26 -24.44 -16.71
CA TYR A 193 10.49 -23.01 -16.63
C TYR A 193 9.59 -22.24 -17.62
N GLU A 194 9.43 -22.76 -18.84
CA GLU A 194 8.51 -22.18 -19.83
C GLU A 194 7.06 -22.18 -19.33
N GLN A 195 6.59 -23.26 -18.70
CA GLN A 195 5.25 -23.28 -18.08
C GLN A 195 5.17 -22.30 -16.91
N TYR A 196 6.19 -22.24 -16.04
CA TYR A 196 6.26 -21.29 -14.93
C TYR A 196 6.12 -19.84 -15.39
N VAL A 197 6.82 -19.45 -16.47
CA VAL A 197 6.70 -18.11 -17.05
C VAL A 197 5.32 -17.88 -17.67
N LYS A 198 4.77 -18.89 -18.36
CA LYS A 198 3.45 -18.80 -19.02
C LYS A 198 2.31 -18.61 -18.01
N TYR A 199 2.38 -19.28 -16.86
CA TYR A 199 1.30 -19.31 -15.87
C TYR A 199 1.53 -18.37 -14.69
N GLN A 200 2.32 -17.30 -14.84
CA GLN A 200 2.56 -16.32 -13.77
C GLN A 200 1.30 -15.66 -13.20
N GLY A 201 0.15 -15.76 -13.89
CA GLY A 201 -1.16 -15.33 -13.38
C GLY A 201 -1.79 -16.27 -12.34
N MET A 202 -1.29 -17.50 -12.19
CA MET A 202 -1.70 -18.47 -11.17
C MET A 202 -0.65 -18.51 -10.05
N GLN A 203 -0.65 -17.45 -9.24
CA GLN A 203 0.43 -17.18 -8.29
C GLN A 203 0.44 -18.19 -7.14
N GLU A 204 -0.73 -18.62 -6.66
CA GLU A 204 -0.85 -19.53 -5.52
C GLU A 204 -0.52 -20.97 -5.91
N VAL A 205 -0.93 -21.38 -7.11
CA VAL A 205 -0.53 -22.66 -7.72
C VAL A 205 0.99 -22.72 -7.89
N ILE A 206 1.60 -21.67 -8.45
CA ILE A 206 3.06 -21.60 -8.62
C ILE A 206 3.78 -21.63 -7.26
N LEU A 207 3.29 -20.87 -6.29
CA LEU A 207 3.84 -20.82 -4.93
C LEU A 207 3.83 -22.23 -4.31
N THR A 208 2.74 -22.96 -4.47
CA THR A 208 2.58 -24.33 -3.95
C THR A 208 3.41 -25.35 -4.71
N MET A 209 3.49 -25.26 -6.04
CA MET A 209 4.17 -26.27 -6.86
C MET A 209 5.69 -26.11 -6.88
N VAL A 210 6.20 -24.87 -6.77
CA VAL A 210 7.63 -24.57 -6.97
C VAL A 210 8.29 -24.12 -5.67
N ILE A 211 7.68 -23.15 -4.98
CA ILE A 211 8.32 -22.50 -3.84
C ILE A 211 8.20 -23.35 -2.57
N LEU A 212 7.04 -23.96 -2.32
CA LEU A 212 6.83 -24.81 -1.15
C LEU A 212 7.81 -26.00 -1.10
N PRO A 213 8.04 -26.79 -2.18
CA PRO A 213 9.05 -27.84 -2.17
C PRO A 213 10.46 -27.31 -1.97
N ALA A 214 10.80 -26.17 -2.61
CA ALA A 214 12.11 -25.56 -2.46
C ALA A 214 12.38 -25.09 -1.03
N LEU A 215 11.41 -24.44 -0.40
CA LEU A 215 11.48 -24.01 0.98
C LEU A 215 11.57 -25.22 1.94
N THR A 216 10.81 -26.28 1.67
CA THR A 216 10.91 -27.53 2.45
C THR A 216 12.33 -28.10 2.38
N GLN A 217 12.96 -28.09 1.21
CA GLN A 217 14.35 -28.51 1.05
C GLN A 217 15.33 -27.57 1.77
N LEU A 218 15.13 -26.26 1.70
CA LEU A 218 15.95 -25.26 2.41
C LEU A 218 15.90 -25.46 3.93
N LEU A 219 14.72 -25.70 4.50
CA LEU A 219 14.57 -25.95 5.94
C LEU A 219 15.36 -27.20 6.36
N ASN A 220 15.32 -28.26 5.57
CA ASN A 220 16.16 -29.45 5.81
C ASN A 220 17.66 -29.12 5.68
N TYR A 221 18.03 -28.30 4.69
CA TYR A 221 19.41 -27.85 4.50
C TYR A 221 19.94 -27.05 5.71
N MET A 222 19.13 -26.15 6.26
CA MET A 222 19.46 -25.38 7.48
C MET A 222 19.72 -26.30 8.68
N VAL A 223 18.98 -27.40 8.81
CA VAL A 223 19.19 -28.38 9.90
C VAL A 223 20.51 -29.14 9.73
N ILE A 224 20.86 -29.51 8.50
CA ILE A 224 22.05 -30.31 8.19
C ILE A 224 23.35 -29.49 8.36
N PHE A 225 23.36 -28.24 7.87
CA PHE A 225 24.57 -27.41 7.77
C PHE A 225 24.68 -26.31 8.84
N ARG A 226 23.92 -26.44 9.95
CA ARG A 226 23.93 -25.51 11.08
C ARG A 226 25.32 -25.23 11.64
N ASN A 227 25.54 -24.04 12.21
CA ASN A 227 26.83 -23.60 12.78
C ASN A 227 27.99 -23.64 11.77
N GLY A 228 27.66 -23.66 10.46
CA GLY A 228 28.60 -23.60 9.36
C GLY A 228 28.58 -22.24 8.68
N ASP A 229 29.20 -22.15 7.51
CA ASP A 229 29.34 -20.89 6.76
C ASP A 229 28.01 -20.31 6.23
N ILE A 230 26.89 -21.01 6.41
CA ILE A 230 25.56 -20.61 5.92
C ILE A 230 24.82 -19.63 6.85
N ASP A 231 25.18 -19.56 8.13
CA ASP A 231 24.49 -18.72 9.13
C ASP A 231 24.63 -17.21 8.80
N GLY A 232 25.68 -16.84 8.07
CA GLY A 232 25.92 -15.48 7.58
C GLY A 232 25.12 -15.12 6.32
N GLN A 233 24.46 -16.07 5.66
CA GLN A 233 23.78 -15.83 4.39
C GLN A 233 22.44 -15.11 4.64
N LYS A 234 22.13 -14.11 3.79
CA LYS A 234 20.94 -13.26 3.96
C LYS A 234 19.64 -14.06 3.94
N TRP A 235 19.53 -15.04 3.05
CA TRP A 235 18.34 -15.90 2.96
C TRP A 235 18.11 -16.71 4.24
N TYR A 236 19.18 -17.21 4.87
CA TYR A 236 19.11 -17.95 6.13
C TYR A 236 18.50 -17.08 7.23
N GLN A 237 18.99 -15.85 7.37
CA GLN A 237 18.52 -14.90 8.38
C GLN A 237 17.06 -14.49 8.15
N VAL A 238 16.61 -14.37 6.90
CA VAL A 238 15.22 -14.05 6.58
C VAL A 238 14.30 -15.21 6.97
N ILE A 239 14.67 -16.45 6.65
CA ILE A 239 13.89 -17.63 7.05
C ILE A 239 13.87 -17.76 8.57
N GLU A 240 15.01 -17.62 9.25
CA GLU A 240 15.09 -17.71 10.71
C GLU A 240 14.21 -16.66 11.41
N ARG A 241 14.23 -15.40 10.96
CA ARG A 241 13.37 -14.35 11.50
C ARG A 241 11.88 -14.66 11.26
N LYS A 242 11.55 -15.23 10.10
CA LYS A 242 10.18 -15.63 9.79
C LYS A 242 9.70 -16.77 10.70
N ILE A 243 10.55 -17.76 10.97
CA ILE A 243 10.25 -18.84 11.94
C ILE A 243 9.99 -18.25 13.33
N LYS A 244 10.86 -17.35 13.80
CA LYS A 244 10.69 -16.65 15.10
C LYS A 244 9.40 -15.83 15.17
N SER A 245 8.95 -15.23 14.06
CA SER A 245 7.68 -14.50 14.02
C SER A 245 6.43 -15.38 14.12
N LEU A 246 6.59 -16.70 13.98
CA LEU A 246 5.53 -17.70 14.18
C LEU A 246 5.57 -18.31 15.58
N ASP A 247 6.32 -17.70 16.52
CA ASP A 247 6.60 -18.24 17.86
C ASP A 247 7.22 -19.65 17.84
N LEU A 248 7.98 -19.95 16.78
CA LEU A 248 8.72 -21.19 16.58
C LEU A 248 10.23 -20.92 16.54
N ASP A 249 11.03 -21.97 16.74
CA ASP A 249 12.48 -21.94 16.58
C ASP A 249 12.96 -23.06 15.65
N LEU A 250 14.15 -22.91 15.06
CA LEU A 250 14.83 -23.99 14.33
C LEU A 250 15.03 -25.25 15.21
N GLN A 251 15.13 -25.08 16.53
CA GLN A 251 15.15 -26.18 17.49
C GLN A 251 13.90 -27.05 17.44
N ASP A 252 12.73 -26.51 17.10
CA ASP A 252 11.50 -27.29 16.96
C ASP A 252 11.54 -28.21 15.74
N LEU A 253 12.14 -27.74 14.66
CA LEU A 253 12.41 -28.55 13.47
C LEU A 253 13.43 -29.65 13.79
N MET A 254 14.48 -29.33 14.56
CA MET A 254 15.52 -30.29 14.95
C MET A 254 15.00 -31.40 15.87
N LYS A 255 14.15 -31.05 16.84
CA LYS A 255 13.52 -32.00 17.76
C LYS A 255 12.37 -32.78 17.13
N GLN A 256 12.05 -32.49 15.86
CA GLN A 256 10.90 -33.04 15.15
C GLN A 256 9.56 -32.72 15.84
N ASN A 257 9.49 -31.61 16.57
CA ASN A 257 8.24 -31.08 17.10
C ASN A 257 7.34 -30.57 15.96
N VAL A 258 7.96 -30.08 14.88
CA VAL A 258 7.32 -29.62 13.65
C VAL A 258 8.10 -30.18 12.46
N SER A 259 7.42 -30.68 11.43
CA SER A 259 8.09 -31.15 10.21
C SER A 259 8.49 -30.00 9.29
N ALA A 260 9.49 -30.20 8.42
CA ALA A 260 9.91 -29.18 7.45
C ALA A 260 8.76 -28.76 6.52
N LEU A 261 7.92 -29.71 6.13
CA LEU A 261 6.75 -29.46 5.28
C LEU A 261 5.68 -28.64 6.02
N GLU A 262 5.41 -28.96 7.29
CA GLU A 262 4.46 -28.20 8.11
C GLU A 262 4.95 -26.77 8.34
N LEU A 263 6.23 -26.61 8.67
CA LEU A 263 6.83 -25.29 8.87
C LEU A 263 6.86 -24.47 7.58
N ALA A 264 7.18 -25.09 6.43
CA ALA A 264 7.13 -24.42 5.14
C ALA A 264 5.70 -23.96 4.79
N GLN A 265 4.68 -24.78 5.07
CA GLN A 265 3.28 -24.38 4.92
C GLN A 265 2.91 -23.20 5.82
N LYS A 266 3.33 -23.20 7.10
CA LYS A 266 3.10 -22.07 8.02
C LYS A 266 3.81 -20.79 7.57
N ILE A 267 5.05 -20.89 7.10
CA ILE A 267 5.83 -19.76 6.56
C ILE A 267 5.13 -19.12 5.36
N LEU A 268 4.52 -19.95 4.51
CA LEU A 268 3.82 -19.53 3.29
C LEU A 268 2.30 -19.35 3.50
N ASP A 269 1.83 -19.37 4.74
CA ASP A 269 0.44 -19.14 5.16
C ASP A 269 -0.59 -20.13 4.56
N ASN A 270 -0.25 -21.42 4.51
CA ASN A 270 -1.06 -22.50 3.92
C ASN A 270 -1.33 -22.32 2.41
N PRO A 271 -0.28 -22.36 1.56
CA PRO A 271 -0.39 -22.04 0.15
C PRO A 271 -1.26 -23.05 -0.63
N LEU A 272 -1.37 -24.29 -0.17
CA LEU A 272 -2.15 -25.33 -0.83
C LEU A 272 -3.65 -25.01 -0.84
N GLU A 273 -4.18 -24.51 0.28
CA GLU A 273 -5.58 -24.09 0.37
C GLU A 273 -5.88 -22.94 -0.61
N ARG A 274 -4.99 -21.95 -0.67
CA ARG A 274 -5.11 -20.83 -1.61
C ARG A 274 -4.98 -21.27 -3.07
N ALA A 275 -4.12 -22.24 -3.36
CA ALA A 275 -3.99 -22.81 -4.71
C ALA A 275 -5.29 -23.49 -5.16
N PHE A 276 -5.97 -24.23 -4.28
CA PHE A 276 -7.27 -24.82 -4.62
C PHE A 276 -8.34 -23.78 -4.89
N MET A 277 -8.39 -22.69 -4.11
CA MET A 277 -9.31 -21.56 -4.37
C MET A 277 -9.01 -20.90 -5.71
N GLU A 278 -7.74 -20.68 -6.05
CA GLU A 278 -7.32 -20.10 -7.32
C GLU A 278 -7.74 -20.99 -8.51
N VAL A 279 -7.54 -22.31 -8.40
CA VAL A 279 -7.97 -23.27 -9.44
C VAL A 279 -9.49 -23.29 -9.58
N GLN A 280 -10.24 -23.28 -8.47
CA GLN A 280 -11.70 -23.25 -8.50
C GLN A 280 -12.22 -22.00 -9.23
N GLY A 281 -11.66 -20.83 -8.93
CA GLY A 281 -12.06 -19.57 -9.57
C GLY A 281 -11.82 -19.56 -11.07
N VAL A 282 -10.78 -20.24 -11.57
CA VAL A 282 -10.55 -20.39 -13.01
C VAL A 282 -11.61 -21.28 -13.66
N ILE A 283 -11.94 -22.41 -13.03
CA ILE A 283 -12.95 -23.35 -13.55
C ILE A 283 -14.33 -22.69 -13.60
N GLU A 284 -14.74 -21.99 -12.55
CA GLU A 284 -16.04 -21.30 -12.47
C GLU A 284 -16.17 -20.11 -13.45
N SER A 285 -15.05 -19.60 -13.97
CA SER A 285 -15.06 -18.51 -14.96
C SER A 285 -15.16 -18.98 -16.41
N GLU A 286 -15.00 -20.29 -16.66
CA GLU A 286 -15.11 -20.91 -17.98
C GLU A 286 -16.52 -21.50 -18.25
N ASP A 287 -17.37 -21.61 -17.22
CA ASP A 287 -18.79 -22.00 -17.30
C ASP A 287 -19.75 -20.78 -17.40
#